data_AF-A0A947HFC6-F1
#
_entry.id   AF-A0A947HFC6-F1
#
_cell.length_a   1.000
_cell.length_b   1.000
_cell.length_c   1.000
_cell.angle_alpha   90.00
_cell.angle_beta   90.00
_cell.angle_gamma   90.00
#
_symmetry.space_group_name_H-M   'P 1'
#
loop_
_entity.id
_entity.type
_entity.pdbx_description
1 polymer ?
#
loop_
_entity_poly.entity_id
_entity_poly.type
_entity_poly.pdbx_seq_one_letter_code
_entity_poly.pdbx_strand_id
1 'polypeptide(L)'
;MRILLLAVQNRPESVELPSSELSSFPGILLEDPISTQHKLVKDLPAAAQEITAYQPDLVVFRGDPSLTLVWQNQLEKVFPRLFSFVSEQVELFAILAELNPRLWVLRRKRLQDKSATYRPREKTDTSALFESFSEPEKKQAQEKLRDWLEIHPRLSPFLNQVESADFERILYCMALLEKALADWKCPASVRALDVGTHAWNYAPALAVSLREKASLVELTGIELDPWYLHQDCTRGDVARYYAHLCQARFLEGDFLQFRERQDLICHFLPLILPQNALLWRIPMQYHHPVQWLKHTWDRLRPGGRAVFYIGKEVEYNAFIQTVKNAGLELSYSEPWFCPWRQKEQGFLNLLNR
;
A
#
# COMPACT_ATOMS: atom_id res chain seq x y z
N MET A 1 -0.56 9.47 -3.95
CA MET A 1 -0.86 9.67 -5.38
C MET A 1 -0.97 11.16 -5.60
N ARG A 2 -0.25 11.70 -6.59
CA ARG A 2 -0.36 13.11 -6.99
C ARG A 2 -1.46 13.23 -8.03
N ILE A 3 -2.56 13.88 -7.68
CA ILE A 3 -3.69 14.10 -8.59
C ILE A 3 -3.71 15.59 -8.89
N LEU A 4 -3.80 15.90 -10.18
CA LEU A 4 -4.00 17.25 -10.64
C LEU A 4 -5.40 17.34 -11.25
N LEU A 5 -6.25 18.21 -10.72
CA LEU A 5 -7.57 18.46 -11.29
C LEU A 5 -7.49 19.72 -12.17
N LEU A 6 -7.81 19.59 -13.45
CA LEU A 6 -7.80 20.65 -14.44
C LEU A 6 -9.23 20.94 -14.87
N ALA A 7 -9.81 21.99 -14.28
CA ALA A 7 -11.13 22.49 -14.64
C ALA A 7 -11.00 23.49 -15.80
N VAL A 8 -11.36 23.06 -17.00
CA VAL A 8 -11.40 23.95 -18.17
C VAL A 8 -12.67 24.79 -18.08
N GLN A 9 -12.55 26.11 -18.21
CA GLN A 9 -13.70 27.01 -18.12
C GLN A 9 -14.71 26.71 -19.25
N ASN A 10 -16.00 26.85 -18.94
CA ASN A 10 -17.06 26.72 -19.94
C ASN A 10 -16.89 27.78 -21.03
N ARG A 11 -17.15 27.41 -22.29
CA ARG A 11 -17.19 28.37 -23.38
C ARG A 11 -18.35 29.35 -23.16
N PRO A 12 -18.20 30.65 -23.48
CA PRO A 12 -19.35 31.54 -23.58
C PRO A 12 -20.31 30.96 -24.63
N GLU A 13 -21.59 30.88 -24.32
CA GLU A 13 -22.63 30.26 -25.18
C GLU A 13 -22.74 30.90 -26.58
N SER A 14 -22.11 32.06 -26.81
CA SER A 14 -22.19 32.85 -28.03
C SER A 14 -21.04 32.69 -29.03
N VAL A 15 -20.03 31.84 -28.77
CA VAL A 15 -18.82 31.76 -29.62
C VAL A 15 -18.57 30.33 -30.14
N GLU A 16 -18.80 30.10 -31.44
CA GLU A 16 -18.27 28.94 -32.15
C GLU A 16 -16.80 29.18 -32.49
N LEU A 17 -15.90 28.48 -31.80
CA LEU A 17 -14.46 28.52 -32.08
C LEU A 17 -14.04 27.31 -32.94
N PRO A 18 -13.16 27.51 -33.94
CA PRO A 18 -12.57 26.40 -34.69
C PRO A 18 -11.68 25.54 -33.80
N SER A 19 -11.57 24.23 -34.11
CA SER A 19 -10.86 23.26 -33.26
C SER A 19 -9.38 23.60 -33.00
N SER A 20 -8.75 24.39 -33.86
CA SER A 20 -7.38 24.88 -33.72
C SER A 20 -7.19 25.90 -32.61
N GLU A 21 -8.25 26.59 -32.17
CA GLU A 21 -8.20 27.66 -31.16
C GLU A 21 -8.63 27.16 -29.76
N LEU A 22 -9.03 25.89 -29.65
CA LEU A 22 -9.48 25.30 -28.39
C LEU A 22 -8.33 25.08 -27.38
N SER A 23 -7.07 25.09 -27.83
CA SER A 23 -5.89 24.95 -26.96
C SER A 23 -5.49 26.26 -26.24
N SER A 24 -6.03 27.40 -26.65
CA SER A 24 -5.76 28.72 -26.04
C SER A 24 -6.81 29.15 -24.99
N PHE A 25 -7.77 28.27 -24.66
CA PHE A 25 -8.80 28.59 -23.69
C PHE A 25 -8.28 28.52 -22.24
N PRO A 26 -8.62 29.46 -21.35
CA PRO A 26 -8.12 29.42 -19.98
C PRO A 26 -8.68 28.22 -19.19
N GLY A 27 -7.82 27.61 -18.39
CA GLY A 27 -8.19 26.57 -17.42
C GLY A 27 -7.87 27.00 -15.99
N ILE A 28 -8.45 26.31 -15.03
CA ILE A 28 -8.11 26.41 -13.61
C ILE A 28 -7.48 25.08 -13.22
N LEU A 29 -6.24 25.14 -12.76
CA LEU A 29 -5.50 24.02 -12.22
C LEU A 29 -5.68 24.01 -10.71
N LEU A 30 -6.12 22.88 -10.20
CA LEU A 30 -6.30 22.58 -8.78
C LEU A 30 -5.24 21.54 -8.42
N GLU A 31 -4.22 21.99 -7.67
CA GLU A 31 -3.01 21.20 -7.37
C GLU A 31 -3.28 20.00 -6.47
N ASP A 32 -4.39 20.01 -5.74
CA ASP A 32 -4.93 18.87 -5.02
C ASP A 32 -6.44 19.15 -4.79
N PRO A 33 -7.36 18.20 -5.03
CA PRO A 33 -8.78 18.33 -4.70
C PRO A 33 -9.09 18.70 -3.24
N ILE A 34 -8.14 18.50 -2.32
CA ILE A 34 -8.26 18.89 -0.89
C ILE A 34 -7.66 20.28 -0.64
N SER A 35 -6.81 20.77 -1.53
CA SER A 35 -6.20 22.10 -1.46
C SER A 35 -7.19 23.17 -1.93
N THR A 36 -7.27 24.29 -1.20
CA THR A 36 -7.97 25.50 -1.66
C THR A 36 -7.14 26.34 -2.63
N GLN A 37 -5.87 25.98 -2.84
CA GLN A 37 -4.99 26.64 -3.80
C GLN A 37 -5.40 26.26 -5.21
N HIS A 38 -5.76 27.30 -5.97
CA HIS A 38 -6.10 27.22 -7.38
C HIS A 38 -5.13 28.11 -8.13
N LYS A 39 -4.64 27.60 -9.27
CA LYS A 39 -3.76 28.33 -10.17
C LYS A 39 -4.44 28.46 -11.52
N LEU A 40 -4.64 29.70 -11.97
CA LEU A 40 -5.17 29.94 -13.30
C LEU A 40 -4.08 29.62 -14.33
N VAL A 41 -4.39 28.74 -15.29
CA VAL A 41 -3.54 28.44 -16.44
C VAL A 41 -4.15 29.08 -17.68
N LYS A 42 -3.36 29.89 -18.38
CA LYS A 42 -3.88 30.70 -19.49
C LYS A 42 -4.18 29.87 -20.74
N ASP A 43 -3.44 28.79 -20.94
CA ASP A 43 -3.49 27.94 -22.12
C ASP A 43 -2.89 26.55 -21.82
N LEU A 44 -2.91 25.68 -22.83
CA LEU A 44 -2.37 24.33 -22.73
C LEU A 44 -0.85 24.29 -22.46
N PRO A 45 0.02 25.10 -23.11
CA PRO A 45 1.44 25.18 -22.76
C PRO A 45 1.71 25.52 -21.29
N ALA A 46 0.98 26.50 -20.73
CA ALA A 46 1.09 26.84 -19.30
C ALA A 46 0.66 25.65 -18.42
N ALA A 47 -0.44 24.99 -18.76
CA ALA A 47 -0.86 23.77 -18.05
C ALA A 47 0.19 22.66 -18.13
N ALA A 48 0.86 22.48 -19.27
CA ALA A 48 1.92 21.49 -19.44
C ALA A 48 3.16 21.81 -18.59
N GLN A 49 3.52 23.08 -18.41
CA GLN A 49 4.59 23.50 -17.50
C GLN A 49 4.27 23.13 -16.06
N GLU A 50 3.04 23.40 -15.61
CA GLU A 50 2.59 23.04 -14.26
C GLU A 50 2.56 21.52 -14.06
N ILE A 51 2.07 20.77 -15.05
CA ILE A 51 2.11 19.29 -15.02
C ILE A 51 3.55 18.80 -14.92
N THR A 52 4.50 19.42 -15.62
CA THR A 52 5.92 19.05 -15.55
C THR A 52 6.52 19.36 -14.19
N ALA A 53 6.17 20.50 -13.59
CA ALA A 53 6.65 20.91 -12.27
C ALA A 53 6.08 20.02 -11.15
N TYR A 54 4.77 19.75 -11.20
CA TYR A 54 4.05 18.97 -10.20
C TYR A 54 4.27 17.46 -10.34
N GLN A 55 4.47 17.00 -11.58
CA GLN A 55 4.63 15.60 -11.99
C GLN A 55 3.48 14.69 -11.49
N PRO A 56 2.21 14.97 -11.83
CA PRO A 56 1.10 14.17 -11.35
C PRO A 56 1.18 12.71 -11.81
N ASP A 57 0.59 11.82 -11.02
CA ASP A 57 0.29 10.45 -11.45
C ASP A 57 -0.97 10.41 -12.34
N LEU A 58 -1.89 11.34 -12.08
CA LEU A 58 -3.23 11.40 -12.64
C LEU A 58 -3.62 12.85 -12.91
N VAL A 59 -4.08 13.16 -14.12
CA VAL A 59 -4.75 14.41 -14.45
C VAL A 59 -6.24 14.14 -14.68
N VAL A 60 -7.09 14.89 -14.00
CA VAL A 60 -8.54 14.81 -14.16
C VAL A 60 -9.01 16.08 -14.82
N PHE A 61 -9.63 15.97 -15.99
CA PHE A 61 -10.23 17.09 -16.71
C PHE A 61 -11.68 17.24 -16.29
N ARG A 62 -12.09 18.48 -16.07
CA ARG A 62 -13.47 18.86 -15.75
C ARG A 62 -13.88 20.05 -16.60
N GLY A 63 -15.16 20.13 -16.97
CA GLY A 63 -15.71 21.23 -17.75
C GLY A 63 -16.40 20.73 -19.02
N ASP A 64 -16.53 21.60 -20.01
CA ASP A 64 -17.13 21.27 -21.30
C ASP A 64 -16.50 20.01 -21.93
N PRO A 65 -17.30 18.96 -22.25
CA PRO A 65 -16.77 17.70 -22.79
C PRO A 65 -15.97 17.87 -24.08
N SER A 66 -16.40 18.77 -24.97
CA SER A 66 -15.72 18.97 -26.25
C SER A 66 -14.35 19.61 -26.08
N LEU A 67 -14.20 20.50 -25.09
CA LEU A 67 -12.96 21.18 -24.77
C LEU A 67 -12.00 20.30 -23.94
N THR A 68 -12.53 19.62 -22.92
CA THR A 68 -11.74 18.72 -22.06
C THR A 68 -11.15 17.55 -22.84
N LEU A 69 -11.88 16.99 -23.81
CA LEU A 69 -11.36 15.94 -24.70
C LEU A 69 -10.21 16.44 -25.60
N VAL A 70 -10.30 17.68 -26.10
CA VAL A 70 -9.20 18.27 -26.89
C VAL A 70 -7.95 18.44 -26.03
N TRP A 71 -8.11 18.96 -24.80
CA TRP A 71 -7.01 19.13 -23.86
C TRP A 71 -6.37 17.80 -23.47
N GLN A 72 -7.20 16.80 -23.13
CA GLN A 72 -6.74 15.45 -22.85
C GLN A 72 -5.93 14.88 -24.01
N ASN A 73 -6.47 14.90 -25.23
CA ASN A 73 -5.82 14.34 -26.42
C ASN A 73 -4.47 15.00 -26.71
N GLN A 74 -4.33 16.30 -26.48
CA GLN A 74 -3.06 17.00 -26.68
C GLN A 74 -2.08 16.70 -25.55
N LEU A 75 -2.52 16.66 -24.30
CA LEU A 75 -1.66 16.33 -23.16
C LEU A 75 -1.15 14.90 -23.20
N GLU A 76 -1.95 13.94 -23.69
CA GLU A 76 -1.50 12.55 -23.85
C GLU A 76 -0.40 12.41 -24.90
N LYS A 77 -0.32 13.32 -25.90
CA LYS A 77 0.81 13.35 -26.84
C LYS A 77 2.10 13.85 -26.19
N VAL A 78 1.99 14.83 -25.29
CA VAL A 78 3.13 15.42 -24.55
C VAL A 78 3.58 14.51 -23.42
N PHE A 79 2.64 13.88 -22.72
CA PHE A 79 2.86 13.04 -21.55
C PHE A 79 2.27 11.64 -21.75
N PRO A 80 2.82 10.81 -22.65
CA PRO A 80 2.24 9.51 -23.01
C PRO A 80 2.19 8.50 -21.85
N ARG A 81 2.89 8.77 -20.74
CA ARG A 81 2.91 7.93 -19.54
C ARG A 81 1.91 8.37 -18.47
N LEU A 82 1.38 9.59 -18.57
CA LEU A 82 0.44 10.16 -17.62
C LEU A 82 -0.93 9.47 -17.76
N PHE A 83 -1.64 9.28 -16.66
CA PHE A 83 -3.04 8.89 -16.72
C PHE A 83 -3.91 10.14 -16.77
N SER A 84 -4.84 10.18 -17.71
CA SER A 84 -5.75 11.29 -17.92
C SER A 84 -7.17 10.80 -18.10
N PHE A 85 -8.14 11.49 -17.48
CA PHE A 85 -9.56 11.19 -17.61
C PHE A 85 -10.40 12.45 -17.55
N VAL A 86 -11.56 12.43 -18.18
CA VAL A 86 -12.63 13.42 -17.94
C VAL A 86 -13.54 12.89 -16.84
N SER A 87 -13.90 13.73 -15.87
CA SER A 87 -14.91 13.42 -14.85
C SER A 87 -15.77 14.65 -14.56
N GLU A 88 -17.07 14.42 -14.34
CA GLU A 88 -18.01 15.45 -13.90
C GLU A 88 -18.01 15.63 -12.37
N GLN A 89 -17.38 14.70 -11.65
CA GLN A 89 -17.33 14.72 -10.19
C GLN A 89 -16.46 15.88 -9.68
N VAL A 90 -16.85 16.43 -8.53
CA VAL A 90 -16.15 17.56 -7.89
C VAL A 90 -15.39 17.11 -6.65
N GLU A 91 -15.98 16.17 -5.90
CA GLU A 91 -15.40 15.64 -4.68
C GLU A 91 -14.34 14.58 -5.00
N LEU A 92 -13.17 14.69 -4.36
CA LEU A 92 -12.03 13.78 -4.57
C LEU A 92 -12.44 12.31 -4.55
N PHE A 93 -13.15 11.89 -3.51
CA PHE A 93 -13.48 10.47 -3.35
C PHE A 93 -14.52 9.99 -4.37
N ALA A 94 -15.38 10.87 -4.88
CA ALA A 94 -16.28 10.54 -5.98
C ALA A 94 -15.51 10.37 -7.30
N ILE A 95 -14.55 11.27 -7.58
CA ILE A 95 -13.61 11.14 -8.71
C ILE A 95 -12.86 9.81 -8.62
N LEU A 96 -12.28 9.48 -7.45
CA LEU A 96 -11.53 8.24 -7.27
C LEU A 96 -12.41 6.99 -7.41
N ALA A 97 -13.64 7.02 -6.90
CA ALA A 97 -14.57 5.90 -7.03
C ALA A 97 -14.92 5.63 -8.51
N GLU A 98 -15.08 6.69 -9.31
CA GLU A 98 -15.30 6.59 -10.76
C GLU A 98 -14.06 6.07 -11.51
N LEU A 99 -12.87 6.61 -11.20
CA LEU A 99 -11.68 6.41 -12.01
C LEU A 99 -10.86 5.17 -11.62
N ASN A 100 -10.89 4.73 -10.35
CA ASN A 100 -10.08 3.60 -9.88
C ASN A 100 -10.31 2.30 -10.67
N PRO A 101 -11.53 1.88 -11.04
CA PRO A 101 -11.74 0.70 -11.89
C PRO A 101 -11.01 0.79 -13.23
N ARG A 102 -10.99 1.97 -13.86
CA ARG A 102 -10.29 2.20 -15.13
C ARG A 102 -8.77 2.22 -14.95
N LEU A 103 -8.30 2.93 -13.93
CA LEU A 103 -6.88 3.00 -13.54
C LEU A 103 -6.32 1.61 -13.25
N TRP A 104 -7.08 0.78 -12.56
CA TRP A 104 -6.72 -0.59 -12.23
C TRP A 104 -6.40 -1.42 -13.47
N VAL A 105 -7.31 -1.43 -14.45
CA VAL A 105 -7.16 -2.16 -15.72
C VAL A 105 -5.97 -1.63 -16.51
N LEU A 106 -5.86 -0.30 -16.66
CA LEU A 106 -4.79 0.31 -17.44
C LEU A 106 -3.42 0.08 -16.82
N ARG A 107 -3.30 0.19 -15.49
CA ARG A 107 -2.04 -0.06 -14.76
C ARG A 107 -1.56 -1.48 -14.97
N ARG A 108 -2.43 -2.46 -14.76
CA ARG A 108 -2.15 -3.88 -15.00
C ARG A 108 -1.66 -4.11 -16.44
N LYS A 109 -2.41 -3.60 -17.42
CA LYS A 109 -2.03 -3.72 -18.84
C LYS A 109 -0.69 -3.05 -19.17
N ARG A 110 -0.44 -1.84 -18.68
CA ARG A 110 0.78 -1.05 -19.00
C ARG A 110 2.05 -1.57 -18.31
N LEU A 111 1.90 -2.27 -17.20
CA LEU A 111 3.03 -2.70 -16.35
C LEU A 111 3.29 -4.21 -16.41
N GLN A 112 2.41 -4.99 -17.03
CA GLN A 112 2.61 -6.41 -17.24
C GLN A 112 3.96 -6.70 -17.93
N ASP A 113 4.29 -5.94 -18.98
CA ASP A 113 5.55 -6.09 -19.73
C ASP A 113 6.76 -5.41 -19.05
N LYS A 114 6.54 -4.75 -17.90
CA LYS A 114 7.59 -4.09 -17.10
C LYS A 114 8.00 -4.92 -15.88
N SER A 115 7.51 -6.16 -15.77
CA SER A 115 8.04 -7.08 -14.77
C SER A 115 9.53 -7.28 -14.99
N ALA A 116 10.32 -7.04 -13.95
CA ALA A 116 11.77 -7.13 -13.99
C ALA A 116 12.27 -7.90 -12.77
N THR A 117 13.48 -8.47 -12.85
CA THR A 117 14.09 -9.06 -11.65
C THR A 117 14.51 -7.94 -10.69
N TYR A 118 13.87 -7.87 -9.53
CA TYR A 118 14.32 -6.97 -8.46
C TYR A 118 15.66 -7.45 -7.89
N ARG A 119 16.55 -6.49 -7.65
CA ARG A 119 17.80 -6.69 -6.91
C ARG A 119 17.97 -5.52 -5.93
N PRO A 120 18.28 -5.78 -4.66
CA PRO A 120 18.70 -4.73 -3.74
C PRO A 120 19.86 -3.94 -4.35
N ARG A 121 19.80 -2.62 -4.28
CA ARG A 121 20.88 -1.75 -4.79
C ARG A 121 22.13 -1.86 -3.94
N GLU A 122 21.90 -1.97 -2.64
CA GLU A 122 22.93 -1.97 -1.61
C GLU A 122 22.59 -3.04 -0.57
N LYS A 123 23.62 -3.53 0.12
CA LYS A 123 23.45 -4.39 1.29
C LYS A 123 23.08 -3.51 2.49
N THR A 124 22.61 -4.11 3.57
CA THR A 124 22.31 -3.37 4.79
C THR A 124 23.60 -2.80 5.36
N ASP A 125 23.69 -1.48 5.40
CA ASP A 125 24.65 -0.77 6.23
C ASP A 125 24.04 -0.61 7.63
N THR A 126 24.57 -1.36 8.60
CA THR A 126 24.10 -1.31 9.99
C THR A 126 24.34 0.04 10.66
N SER A 127 25.29 0.83 10.17
CA SER A 127 25.55 2.19 10.69
C SER A 127 24.51 3.21 10.22
N ALA A 128 23.88 2.93 9.07
CA ALA A 128 22.77 3.70 8.48
C ALA A 128 21.40 3.30 9.04
N LEU A 129 21.30 2.22 9.82
CA LEU A 129 20.06 1.89 10.52
C LEU A 129 19.75 2.98 11.55
N PHE A 130 18.46 3.31 11.64
CA PHE A 130 17.89 4.28 12.57
C PHE A 130 18.38 5.72 12.33
N GLU A 131 18.77 6.08 11.10
CA GLU A 131 19.18 7.44 10.73
C GLU A 131 18.11 8.51 11.02
N SER A 132 16.83 8.12 11.02
CA SER A 132 15.73 9.03 11.34
C SER A 132 15.54 9.29 12.84
N PHE A 133 16.29 8.60 13.71
CA PHE A 133 16.16 8.73 15.17
C PHE A 133 17.07 9.86 15.69
N SER A 134 16.77 10.38 16.88
CA SER A 134 17.73 11.23 17.58
C SER A 134 18.99 10.44 17.96
N GLU A 135 20.14 11.11 18.11
CA GLU A 135 21.40 10.44 18.45
C GLU A 135 21.32 9.50 19.69
N PRO A 136 20.66 9.90 20.80
CA PRO A 136 20.47 8.98 21.94
C PRO A 136 19.65 7.74 21.59
N GLU A 137 18.54 7.91 20.87
CA GLU A 137 17.67 6.80 20.43
C GLU A 137 18.39 5.88 19.44
N LYS A 138 19.15 6.45 18.50
CA LYS A 138 19.97 5.71 17.53
C LYS A 138 21.00 4.83 18.25
N LYS A 139 21.75 5.39 19.20
CA LYS A 139 22.74 4.63 19.98
C LYS A 139 22.08 3.47 20.74
N GLN A 140 20.96 3.73 21.41
CA GLN A 140 20.23 2.69 22.14
C GLN A 140 19.67 1.60 21.21
N ALA A 141 19.14 1.97 20.05
CA ALA A 141 18.64 1.03 19.06
C ALA A 141 19.77 0.17 18.46
N GLN A 142 20.96 0.74 18.25
CA GLN A 142 22.15 0.01 17.79
C GLN A 142 22.68 -0.98 18.83
N GLU A 143 22.76 -0.58 20.11
CA GLU A 143 23.14 -1.48 21.20
C GLU A 143 22.16 -2.66 21.29
N LYS A 144 20.86 -2.37 21.23
CA LYS A 144 19.80 -3.37 21.24
C LYS A 144 19.86 -4.29 20.02
N LEU A 145 20.19 -3.77 18.84
CA LEU A 145 20.24 -4.56 17.61
C LEU A 145 21.24 -5.71 17.72
N ARG A 146 22.41 -5.47 18.30
CA ARG A 146 23.43 -6.52 18.51
C ARG A 146 22.85 -7.66 19.34
N ASP A 147 22.32 -7.35 20.51
CA ASP A 147 21.78 -8.35 21.43
C ASP A 147 20.57 -9.08 20.80
N TRP A 148 19.77 -8.39 19.99
CA TRP A 148 18.63 -8.99 19.31
C TRP A 148 19.02 -9.94 18.17
N LEU A 149 20.11 -9.65 17.44
CA LEU A 149 20.65 -10.56 16.43
C LEU A 149 21.27 -11.83 17.05
N GLU A 150 21.71 -11.76 18.32
CA GLU A 150 22.15 -12.95 19.06
C GLU A 150 20.97 -13.84 19.46
N ILE A 151 19.84 -13.24 19.87
CA ILE A 151 18.60 -13.97 20.20
C ILE A 151 17.98 -14.56 18.92
N HIS A 152 18.07 -13.84 17.80
CA HIS A 152 17.48 -14.21 16.51
C HIS A 152 18.54 -14.40 15.42
N PRO A 153 19.42 -15.41 15.54
CA PRO A 153 20.55 -15.59 14.63
C PRO A 153 20.12 -15.85 13.18
N ARG A 154 18.87 -16.24 12.96
CA ARG A 154 18.28 -16.44 11.63
C ARG A 154 17.99 -15.15 10.88
N LEU A 155 18.01 -13.98 11.55
CA LEU A 155 17.94 -12.68 10.89
C LEU A 155 19.26 -12.28 10.24
N SER A 156 20.39 -12.67 10.80
CA SER A 156 21.73 -12.21 10.37
C SER A 156 22.02 -12.43 8.88
N PRO A 157 21.62 -13.54 8.23
CA PRO A 157 21.81 -13.70 6.79
C PRO A 157 21.13 -12.62 5.94
N PHE A 158 20.05 -12.01 6.41
CA PHE A 158 19.30 -11.01 5.64
C PHE A 158 20.03 -9.66 5.53
N LEU A 159 20.93 -9.32 6.47
CA LEU A 159 21.75 -8.10 6.39
C LEU A 159 22.50 -7.98 5.06
N ASN A 160 22.93 -9.10 4.49
CA ASN A 160 23.68 -9.13 3.23
C ASN A 160 22.79 -9.19 1.98
N GLN A 161 21.47 -9.21 2.14
CA GLN A 161 20.50 -9.55 1.10
C GLN A 161 19.36 -8.52 0.98
N VAL A 162 19.32 -7.50 1.85
CA VAL A 162 18.27 -6.48 1.83
C VAL A 162 18.89 -5.09 2.06
N GLU A 163 18.16 -4.06 1.65
CA GLU A 163 18.54 -2.66 1.90
C GLU A 163 18.25 -2.27 3.37
N SER A 164 18.96 -1.27 3.91
CA SER A 164 18.81 -0.86 5.32
C SER A 164 17.39 -0.49 5.71
N ALA A 165 16.67 0.25 4.84
CA ALA A 165 15.28 0.63 5.09
C ALA A 165 14.33 -0.58 5.19
N ASP A 166 14.63 -1.64 4.43
CA ASP A 166 13.87 -2.89 4.48
C ASP A 166 14.24 -3.72 5.70
N PHE A 167 15.52 -3.71 6.09
CA PHE A 167 15.95 -4.33 7.33
C PHE A 167 15.28 -3.69 8.55
N GLU A 168 15.15 -2.36 8.62
CA GLU A 168 14.38 -1.72 9.69
C GLU A 168 12.92 -2.19 9.73
N ARG A 169 12.26 -2.35 8.57
CA ARG A 169 10.90 -2.88 8.49
C ARG A 169 10.82 -4.31 9.00
N ILE A 170 11.83 -5.14 8.71
CA ILE A 170 11.97 -6.49 9.26
C ILE A 170 12.04 -6.43 10.79
N LEU A 171 12.89 -5.55 11.36
CA LEU A 171 13.02 -5.40 12.82
C LEU A 171 11.69 -4.98 13.47
N TYR A 172 10.98 -4.03 12.87
CA TYR A 172 9.69 -3.56 13.39
C TYR A 172 8.62 -4.65 13.32
N CYS A 173 8.51 -5.33 12.19
CA CYS A 173 7.55 -6.41 11.99
C CYS A 173 7.83 -7.58 12.94
N MET A 174 9.10 -7.93 13.15
CA MET A 174 9.44 -9.03 14.03
C MET A 174 9.16 -8.70 15.51
N ALA A 175 9.43 -7.48 15.97
CA ALA A 175 9.03 -7.05 17.31
C ALA A 175 7.50 -7.04 17.51
N LEU A 176 6.73 -6.70 16.46
CA LEU A 176 5.27 -6.82 16.49
C LEU A 176 4.84 -8.29 16.63
N LEU A 177 5.46 -9.18 15.84
CA LEU A 177 5.17 -10.62 15.84
C LEU A 177 5.54 -11.31 17.15
N GLU A 178 6.66 -10.94 17.78
CA GLU A 178 7.03 -11.44 19.11
C GLU A 178 5.91 -11.20 20.12
N LYS A 179 5.39 -9.97 20.17
CA LYS A 179 4.26 -9.63 21.03
C LYS A 179 3.00 -10.39 20.64
N ALA A 180 2.66 -10.40 19.34
CA ALA A 180 1.45 -11.03 18.82
C ALA A 180 1.42 -12.56 19.00
N LEU A 181 2.58 -13.20 19.09
CA LEU A 181 2.74 -14.66 19.13
C LEU A 181 3.33 -15.16 20.45
N ALA A 182 3.42 -14.32 21.48
CA ALA A 182 4.05 -14.64 22.76
C ALA A 182 3.37 -15.84 23.45
N ASP A 183 2.03 -15.82 23.49
CA ASP A 183 1.17 -16.83 24.12
C ASP A 183 0.57 -17.83 23.10
N TRP A 184 0.88 -17.68 21.81
CA TRP A 184 0.31 -18.55 20.78
C TRP A 184 0.92 -19.95 20.87
N LYS A 185 0.06 -20.96 21.07
CA LYS A 185 0.43 -22.38 21.02
C LYS A 185 0.66 -22.80 19.58
N CYS A 186 1.81 -22.42 19.05
CA CYS A 186 2.22 -22.69 17.68
C CYS A 186 2.28 -24.21 17.43
N PRO A 187 1.61 -24.73 16.39
CA PRO A 187 1.74 -26.15 16.02
C PRO A 187 3.14 -26.44 15.46
N ALA A 188 3.52 -27.73 15.44
CA ALA A 188 4.82 -28.16 14.90
C ALA A 188 4.96 -27.91 13.38
N SER A 189 3.83 -27.91 12.66
CA SER A 189 3.71 -27.52 11.26
C SER A 189 2.71 -26.37 11.16
N VAL A 190 3.17 -25.25 10.59
CA VAL A 190 2.40 -24.00 10.47
C VAL A 190 2.18 -23.67 9.00
N ARG A 191 0.92 -23.40 8.66
CA ARG A 191 0.54 -22.67 7.45
C ARG A 191 0.21 -21.23 7.82
N ALA A 192 0.98 -20.31 7.28
CA ALA A 192 0.80 -18.89 7.51
C ALA A 192 0.45 -18.19 6.21
N LEU A 193 -0.50 -17.26 6.30
CA LEU A 193 -0.87 -16.37 5.21
C LEU A 193 -0.67 -14.93 5.63
N ASP A 194 -0.05 -14.14 4.77
CA ASP A 194 0.00 -12.68 4.89
C ASP A 194 -0.82 -12.04 3.78
N VAL A 195 -1.74 -11.16 4.14
CA VAL A 195 -2.75 -10.61 3.23
C VAL A 195 -2.53 -9.12 3.04
N GLY A 196 -2.41 -8.69 1.78
CA GLY A 196 -2.06 -7.31 1.44
C GLY A 196 -0.56 -7.07 1.60
N THR A 197 0.26 -7.98 1.09
CA THR A 197 1.69 -8.01 1.37
C THR A 197 2.47 -6.80 0.85
N HIS A 198 1.88 -5.98 -0.03
CA HIS A 198 2.57 -4.87 -0.67
C HIS A 198 3.81 -5.38 -1.44
N ALA A 199 5.00 -4.86 -1.12
CA ALA A 199 6.30 -5.28 -1.67
C ALA A 199 6.91 -6.46 -0.87
N TRP A 200 6.26 -6.85 0.22
CA TRP A 200 6.61 -7.93 1.13
C TRP A 200 8.05 -7.93 1.65
N ASN A 201 8.65 -6.75 1.78
CA ASN A 201 10.01 -6.58 2.29
C ASN A 201 10.20 -6.99 3.75
N TYR A 202 9.11 -7.17 4.49
CA TYR A 202 9.09 -7.71 5.85
C TYR A 202 8.81 -9.23 5.90
N ALA A 203 8.68 -9.93 4.76
CA ALA A 203 8.54 -11.40 4.75
C ALA A 203 9.62 -12.14 5.57
N PRO A 204 10.89 -11.68 5.63
CA PRO A 204 11.90 -12.28 6.50
C PRO A 204 11.50 -12.33 7.98
N ALA A 205 10.84 -11.29 8.49
CA ALA A 205 10.36 -11.27 9.88
C ALA A 205 9.37 -12.40 10.12
N LEU A 206 8.35 -12.53 9.26
CA LEU A 206 7.36 -13.62 9.34
C LEU A 206 8.04 -14.99 9.27
N ALA A 207 8.93 -15.18 8.29
CA ALA A 207 9.60 -16.45 8.08
C ALA A 207 10.48 -16.85 9.28
N VAL A 208 11.24 -15.90 9.85
CA VAL A 208 12.09 -16.15 11.01
C VAL A 208 11.24 -16.44 12.26
N SER A 209 10.29 -15.56 12.60
CA SER A 209 9.45 -15.72 13.79
C SER A 209 8.68 -17.05 13.79
N LEU A 210 8.20 -17.50 12.62
CA LEU A 210 7.49 -18.77 12.51
C LEU A 210 8.43 -19.97 12.62
N ARG A 211 9.60 -19.94 11.96
CA ARG A 211 10.54 -21.08 11.99
C ARG A 211 11.24 -21.24 13.33
N GLU A 212 11.27 -20.20 14.17
CA GLU A 212 11.72 -20.31 15.56
C GLU A 212 10.70 -21.05 16.43
N LYS A 213 9.42 -21.05 16.05
CA LYS A 213 8.33 -21.70 16.80
C LYS A 213 7.87 -23.03 16.21
N ALA A 214 8.14 -23.28 14.92
CA ALA A 214 7.68 -24.47 14.19
C ALA A 214 8.79 -25.14 13.37
N SER A 215 8.71 -26.46 13.27
CA SER A 215 9.65 -27.28 12.49
C SER A 215 9.40 -27.23 10.97
N LEU A 216 8.13 -27.07 10.57
CA LEU A 216 7.72 -26.96 9.18
C LEU A 216 6.87 -25.70 9.01
N VAL A 217 7.27 -24.83 8.09
CA VAL A 217 6.58 -23.55 7.83
C VAL A 217 6.26 -23.44 6.35
N GLU A 218 4.98 -23.33 6.05
CA GLU A 218 4.45 -22.94 4.74
C GLU A 218 3.98 -21.49 4.84
N LEU A 219 4.76 -20.54 4.29
CA LEU A 219 4.41 -19.12 4.27
C LEU A 219 3.89 -18.74 2.89
N THR A 220 2.68 -18.18 2.84
CA THR A 220 2.09 -17.62 1.61
C THR A 220 1.79 -16.13 1.82
N GLY A 221 2.08 -15.32 0.81
CA GLY A 221 1.71 -13.91 0.74
C GLY A 221 0.73 -13.71 -0.40
N ILE A 222 -0.33 -12.94 -0.18
CA ILE A 222 -1.29 -12.58 -1.21
C ILE A 222 -1.42 -11.06 -1.34
N GLU A 223 -1.32 -10.56 -2.57
CA GLU A 223 -1.47 -9.15 -2.90
C GLU A 223 -2.54 -8.97 -3.98
N LEU A 224 -3.50 -8.09 -3.71
CA LEU A 224 -4.59 -7.79 -4.64
C LEU A 224 -4.07 -7.02 -5.86
N ASP A 225 -3.07 -6.16 -5.69
CA ASP A 225 -2.51 -5.34 -6.76
C ASP A 225 -0.98 -5.25 -6.76
N PRO A 226 -0.27 -6.22 -7.33
CA PRO A 226 1.19 -6.17 -7.37
C PRO A 226 1.74 -5.13 -8.37
N TRP A 227 0.90 -4.48 -9.16
CA TRP A 227 1.31 -3.72 -10.34
C TRP A 227 1.60 -2.24 -10.06
N TYR A 228 2.24 -1.93 -8.93
CA TYR A 228 2.78 -0.58 -8.70
C TYR A 228 4.24 -0.53 -9.12
N LEU A 229 4.68 0.55 -9.76
CA LEU A 229 6.12 0.75 -9.99
C LEU A 229 6.81 1.07 -8.65
N HIS A 230 7.84 0.31 -8.36
CA HIS A 230 8.79 0.54 -7.30
C HIS A 230 10.17 0.62 -7.95
N GLN A 231 10.68 1.85 -8.11
CA GLN A 231 11.84 2.12 -8.95
C GLN A 231 11.58 1.64 -10.39
N ASP A 232 12.38 0.68 -10.88
CA ASP A 232 12.32 0.13 -12.24
C ASP A 232 11.61 -1.22 -12.33
N CYS A 233 11.03 -1.71 -11.23
CA CYS A 233 10.32 -2.98 -11.17
C CYS A 233 8.91 -2.82 -10.62
N THR A 234 8.09 -3.86 -10.71
CA THR A 234 6.78 -3.86 -10.06
C THR A 234 6.91 -4.23 -8.58
N ARG A 235 5.97 -3.78 -7.76
CA ARG A 235 5.84 -4.17 -6.36
C ARG A 235 5.75 -5.69 -6.19
N GLY A 236 5.10 -6.36 -7.15
CA GLY A 236 5.08 -7.83 -7.23
C GLY A 236 6.44 -8.45 -7.48
N ASP A 237 7.32 -7.81 -8.26
CA ASP A 237 8.68 -8.31 -8.47
C ASP A 237 9.50 -8.27 -7.18
N VAL A 238 9.37 -7.17 -6.43
CA VAL A 238 9.97 -7.04 -5.09
C VAL A 238 9.42 -8.13 -4.17
N ALA A 239 8.09 -8.31 -4.13
CA ALA A 239 7.47 -9.33 -3.28
C ALA A 239 7.92 -10.75 -3.64
N ARG A 240 8.08 -11.08 -4.94
CA ARG A 240 8.62 -12.36 -5.39
C ARG A 240 10.08 -12.57 -4.97
N TYR A 241 10.90 -11.53 -5.00
CA TYR A 241 12.27 -11.58 -4.48
C TYR A 241 12.28 -11.96 -2.99
N TYR A 242 11.52 -11.24 -2.16
CA TYR A 242 11.42 -11.53 -0.73
C TYR A 242 10.81 -12.89 -0.43
N ALA A 243 9.81 -13.30 -1.22
CA ALA A 243 9.24 -14.64 -1.12
C ALA A 243 10.28 -15.72 -1.40
N HIS A 244 11.06 -15.57 -2.48
CA HIS A 244 12.14 -16.51 -2.82
C HIS A 244 13.18 -16.61 -1.70
N LEU A 245 13.63 -15.45 -1.21
CA LEU A 245 14.58 -15.35 -0.10
C LEU A 245 14.10 -16.08 1.16
N CYS A 246 12.78 -16.07 1.39
CA CYS A 246 12.15 -16.70 2.54
C CYS A 246 11.68 -18.14 2.27
N GLN A 247 11.88 -18.71 1.08
CA GLN A 247 11.26 -19.98 0.65
C GLN A 247 9.72 -19.97 0.85
N ALA A 248 9.09 -18.85 0.50
CA ALA A 248 7.66 -18.60 0.63
C ALA A 248 7.00 -18.55 -0.75
N ARG A 249 5.66 -18.65 -0.77
CA ARG A 249 4.84 -18.50 -1.97
C ARG A 249 4.29 -17.08 -2.04
N PHE A 250 4.39 -16.44 -3.20
CA PHE A 250 3.70 -15.17 -3.47
C PHE A 250 2.57 -15.41 -4.47
N LEU A 251 1.38 -14.92 -4.14
CA LEU A 251 0.18 -15.01 -4.96
C LEU A 251 -0.31 -13.60 -5.30
N GLU A 252 -0.63 -13.41 -6.56
CA GLU A 252 -1.48 -12.29 -6.98
C GLU A 252 -2.93 -12.75 -6.93
N GLY A 253 -3.78 -12.06 -6.19
CA GLY A 253 -5.20 -12.41 -6.15
C GLY A 253 -6.00 -11.72 -5.07
N ASP A 254 -7.31 -11.90 -5.16
CA ASP A 254 -8.25 -11.47 -4.13
C ASP A 254 -8.27 -12.48 -2.99
N PHE A 255 -7.99 -11.99 -1.78
CA PHE A 255 -8.05 -12.80 -0.57
C PHE A 255 -9.42 -13.45 -0.36
N LEU A 256 -10.52 -12.80 -0.74
CA LEU A 256 -11.87 -13.38 -0.64
C LEU A 256 -12.05 -14.64 -1.52
N GLN A 257 -11.18 -14.83 -2.51
CA GLN A 257 -11.16 -16.02 -3.36
C GLN A 257 -10.22 -17.11 -2.83
N PHE A 258 -9.34 -16.80 -1.87
CA PHE A 258 -8.43 -17.76 -1.26
C PHE A 258 -9.19 -18.81 -0.43
N ARG A 259 -8.86 -20.10 -0.61
CA ARG A 259 -9.64 -21.22 -0.05
C ARG A 259 -8.92 -22.02 1.03
N GLU A 260 -7.59 -21.99 1.06
CA GLU A 260 -6.80 -22.82 1.97
C GLU A 260 -6.96 -22.32 3.42
N ARG A 261 -7.12 -23.24 4.39
CA ARG A 261 -7.14 -22.89 5.81
C ARG A 261 -5.73 -22.75 6.38
N GLN A 262 -5.56 -21.79 7.29
CA GLN A 262 -4.29 -21.34 7.83
C GLN A 262 -4.27 -21.44 9.36
N ASP A 263 -3.09 -21.70 9.92
CA ASP A 263 -2.85 -21.65 11.37
C ASP A 263 -2.61 -20.19 11.82
N LEU A 264 -1.99 -19.36 10.96
CA LEU A 264 -1.76 -17.94 11.18
C LEU A 264 -2.22 -17.11 9.97
N ILE A 265 -2.94 -16.01 10.19
CA ILE A 265 -3.25 -15.02 9.15
C ILE A 265 -2.81 -13.63 9.61
N CYS A 266 -1.92 -12.98 8.87
CA CYS A 266 -1.46 -11.63 9.15
C CYS A 266 -2.13 -10.61 8.23
N HIS A 267 -2.50 -9.48 8.82
CA HIS A 267 -3.08 -8.33 8.16
C HIS A 267 -2.41 -7.07 8.68
N PHE A 268 -1.38 -6.59 7.99
CA PHE A 268 -0.67 -5.39 8.38
C PHE A 268 -1.17 -4.20 7.57
N LEU A 269 -1.69 -3.20 8.28
CA LEU A 269 -2.28 -1.99 7.73
C LEU A 269 -3.41 -2.27 6.71
N PRO A 270 -4.40 -3.12 7.04
CA PRO A 270 -5.54 -3.34 6.17
C PRO A 270 -6.31 -2.03 5.97
N LEU A 271 -6.81 -1.81 4.75
CA LEU A 271 -7.59 -0.63 4.39
C LEU A 271 -9.06 -0.89 4.78
N ILE A 272 -9.48 -0.36 5.94
CA ILE A 272 -10.86 -0.56 6.45
C ILE A 272 -11.76 0.59 6.01
N LEU A 273 -11.22 1.80 5.95
CA LEU A 273 -11.93 2.96 5.46
C LEU A 273 -11.95 2.99 3.92
N PRO A 274 -13.13 3.22 3.30
CA PRO A 274 -13.25 3.29 1.86
C PRO A 274 -12.40 4.42 1.26
N GLN A 275 -12.25 5.53 1.98
CA GLN A 275 -11.39 6.65 1.57
C GLN A 275 -9.94 6.21 1.39
N ASN A 276 -9.41 5.39 2.30
CA ASN A 276 -8.05 4.89 2.20
C ASN A 276 -7.92 3.85 1.08
N ALA A 277 -8.90 2.95 0.91
CA ALA A 277 -8.94 2.06 -0.26
C ALA A 277 -8.89 2.84 -1.59
N LEU A 278 -9.65 3.93 -1.69
CA LEU A 278 -9.65 4.80 -2.85
C LEU A 278 -8.31 5.51 -3.09
N LEU A 279 -7.68 6.04 -2.04
CA LEU A 279 -6.36 6.68 -2.11
C LEU A 279 -5.26 5.69 -2.53
N TRP A 280 -5.42 4.43 -2.14
CA TRP A 280 -4.60 3.30 -2.57
C TRP A 280 -5.04 2.71 -3.91
N ARG A 281 -5.86 3.44 -4.67
CA ARG A 281 -6.33 3.11 -6.03
C ARG A 281 -6.96 1.72 -6.13
N ILE A 282 -7.59 1.26 -5.05
CA ILE A 282 -8.36 0.02 -5.02
C ILE A 282 -9.79 0.34 -5.49
N PRO A 283 -10.32 -0.36 -6.51
CA PRO A 283 -11.72 -0.24 -6.89
C PRO A 283 -12.66 -0.63 -5.75
N MET A 284 -13.75 0.12 -5.56
CA MET A 284 -14.68 -0.11 -4.45
C MET A 284 -15.35 -1.49 -4.46
N GLN A 285 -15.42 -2.15 -5.62
CA GLN A 285 -15.89 -3.53 -5.74
C GLN A 285 -14.99 -4.57 -5.04
N TYR A 286 -13.81 -4.20 -4.56
CA TYR A 286 -12.95 -5.06 -3.74
C TYR A 286 -12.94 -4.64 -2.26
N HIS A 287 -13.61 -3.53 -1.91
CA HIS A 287 -13.61 -3.00 -0.55
C HIS A 287 -14.80 -3.56 0.24
N HIS A 288 -14.61 -4.76 0.78
CA HIS A 288 -15.63 -5.47 1.56
C HIS A 288 -15.13 -5.82 2.98
N PRO A 289 -14.87 -4.83 3.85
CA PRO A 289 -14.16 -5.04 5.12
C PRO A 289 -14.88 -6.04 6.06
N VAL A 290 -16.22 -6.04 6.10
CA VAL A 290 -16.97 -7.03 6.90
C VAL A 290 -16.84 -8.44 6.33
N GLN A 291 -16.93 -8.62 5.02
CA GLN A 291 -16.77 -9.93 4.37
C GLN A 291 -15.32 -10.42 4.49
N TRP A 292 -14.36 -9.51 4.38
CA TRP A 292 -12.94 -9.77 4.59
C TRP A 292 -12.68 -10.33 6.00
N LEU A 293 -13.21 -9.71 7.06
CA LEU A 293 -13.07 -10.23 8.43
C LEU A 293 -13.71 -11.61 8.61
N LYS A 294 -14.94 -11.80 8.10
CA LYS A 294 -15.62 -13.11 8.15
C LYS A 294 -14.82 -14.18 7.42
N HIS A 295 -14.28 -13.84 6.25
CA HIS A 295 -13.46 -14.75 5.48
C HIS A 295 -12.14 -15.08 6.18
N THR A 296 -11.49 -14.11 6.83
CA THR A 296 -10.33 -14.36 7.71
C THR A 296 -10.69 -15.40 8.77
N TRP A 297 -11.78 -15.20 9.50
CA TRP A 297 -12.25 -16.17 10.50
C TRP A 297 -12.51 -17.56 9.88
N ASP A 298 -13.17 -17.64 8.73
CA ASP A 298 -13.48 -18.89 8.03
C ASP A 298 -12.26 -19.60 7.43
N ARG A 299 -11.13 -18.89 7.28
CA ARG A 299 -9.84 -19.45 6.86
C ARG A 299 -8.95 -19.85 8.01
N LEU A 300 -9.17 -19.38 9.23
CA LEU A 300 -8.43 -19.89 10.39
C LEU A 300 -8.77 -21.36 10.68
N ARG A 301 -7.78 -22.17 11.01
CA ARG A 301 -7.99 -23.51 11.60
C ARG A 301 -8.41 -23.37 13.08
N PRO A 302 -9.02 -24.39 13.70
CA PRO A 302 -9.18 -24.43 15.15
C PRO A 302 -7.82 -24.30 15.84
N GLY A 303 -7.70 -23.44 16.84
CA GLY A 303 -6.43 -23.04 17.47
C GLY A 303 -5.62 -22.01 16.67
N GLY A 304 -6.14 -21.56 15.53
CA GLY A 304 -5.50 -20.59 14.66
C GLY A 304 -5.64 -19.16 15.18
N ARG A 305 -4.73 -18.29 14.74
CA ARG A 305 -4.68 -16.88 15.13
C ARG A 305 -4.66 -15.98 13.91
N ALA A 306 -5.43 -14.90 13.94
CA ALA A 306 -5.23 -13.77 13.03
C ALA A 306 -4.63 -12.59 13.79
N VAL A 307 -3.65 -11.93 13.16
CA VAL A 307 -2.93 -10.78 13.68
C VAL A 307 -3.24 -9.58 12.81
N PHE A 308 -3.78 -8.52 13.41
CA PHE A 308 -4.05 -7.26 12.72
C PHE A 308 -3.22 -6.15 13.34
N TYR A 309 -2.53 -5.40 12.48
CA TYR A 309 -1.84 -4.19 12.87
C TYR A 309 -2.47 -2.98 12.19
N ILE A 310 -3.04 -2.07 12.98
CA ILE A 310 -3.73 -0.88 12.47
C ILE A 310 -2.92 0.36 12.85
N GLY A 311 -2.39 1.09 11.86
CA GLY A 311 -1.39 2.14 12.11
C GLY A 311 -1.95 3.52 12.49
N LYS A 312 -3.26 3.74 12.37
CA LYS A 312 -3.90 5.04 12.67
C LYS A 312 -5.17 4.83 13.47
N GLU A 313 -5.40 5.72 14.43
CA GLU A 313 -6.58 5.67 15.30
C GLU A 313 -7.91 5.70 14.53
N VAL A 314 -8.01 6.52 13.47
CA VAL A 314 -9.24 6.59 12.65
C VAL A 314 -9.54 5.27 11.93
N GLU A 315 -8.52 4.57 11.43
CA GLU A 315 -8.66 3.22 10.84
C GLU A 315 -8.97 2.18 11.92
N TYR A 316 -8.37 2.32 13.11
CA TYR A 316 -8.62 1.42 14.24
C TYR A 316 -10.07 1.51 14.72
N ASN A 317 -10.62 2.71 14.86
CA ASN A 317 -12.03 2.89 15.24
C ASN A 317 -12.97 2.26 14.19
N ALA A 318 -12.67 2.42 12.90
CA ALA A 318 -13.41 1.76 11.83
C ALA A 318 -13.25 0.22 11.87
N PHE A 319 -12.05 -0.28 12.18
CA PHE A 319 -11.76 -1.70 12.36
C PHE A 319 -12.61 -2.30 13.48
N ILE A 320 -12.66 -1.67 14.66
CA ILE A 320 -13.46 -2.14 15.80
C ILE A 320 -14.94 -2.21 15.44
N GLN A 321 -15.47 -1.21 14.72
CA GLN A 321 -16.85 -1.27 14.26
C GLN A 321 -17.08 -2.38 13.23
N THR A 322 -16.10 -2.63 12.35
CA THR A 322 -16.15 -3.70 11.36
C THR A 322 -16.15 -5.08 12.03
N VAL A 323 -15.34 -5.28 13.08
CA VAL A 323 -15.33 -6.50 13.90
C VAL A 323 -16.72 -6.77 14.49
N LYS A 324 -17.33 -5.75 15.10
CA LYS A 324 -18.70 -5.85 15.65
C LYS A 324 -19.71 -6.21 14.55
N ASN A 325 -19.65 -5.54 13.41
CA ASN A 325 -20.53 -5.81 12.26
C ASN A 325 -20.31 -7.20 11.65
N ALA A 326 -19.10 -7.76 11.81
CA ALA A 326 -18.79 -9.12 11.41
C ALA A 326 -19.33 -10.18 12.39
N GLY A 327 -19.78 -9.79 13.59
CA GLY A 327 -20.19 -10.70 14.65
C GLY A 327 -19.02 -11.45 15.27
N LEU A 328 -17.84 -10.83 15.31
CA LEU A 328 -16.61 -11.40 15.85
C LEU A 328 -16.20 -10.67 17.14
N GLU A 329 -15.37 -11.33 17.94
CA GLU A 329 -14.79 -10.77 19.17
C GLU A 329 -13.27 -10.90 19.13
N LEU A 330 -12.56 -9.82 19.46
CA LEU A 330 -11.11 -9.85 19.55
C LEU A 330 -10.69 -10.47 20.88
N SER A 331 -9.69 -11.35 20.85
CA SER A 331 -9.06 -11.88 22.06
C SER A 331 -8.06 -10.91 22.69
N TYR A 332 -7.60 -9.92 21.92
CA TYR A 332 -6.66 -8.89 22.36
C TYR A 332 -6.80 -7.65 21.47
N SER A 333 -6.74 -6.46 22.06
CA SER A 333 -6.83 -5.19 21.33
C SER A 333 -6.21 -4.07 22.16
N GLU A 334 -4.98 -3.67 21.85
CA GLU A 334 -4.25 -2.65 22.62
C GLU A 334 -3.36 -1.80 21.70
N PRO A 335 -2.99 -0.58 22.13
CA PRO A 335 -1.90 0.17 21.52
C PRO A 335 -0.61 -0.66 21.43
N TRP A 336 0.06 -0.55 20.30
CA TRP A 336 1.37 -1.15 20.05
C TRP A 336 2.47 -0.11 20.17
N PHE A 337 3.30 -0.31 21.18
CA PHE A 337 4.52 0.44 21.38
C PHE A 337 5.69 -0.26 20.68
N CYS A 338 6.25 0.39 19.66
CA CYS A 338 7.36 -0.18 18.91
C CYS A 338 8.64 -0.06 19.74
N PRO A 339 9.29 -1.17 20.10
CA PRO A 339 10.41 -1.15 21.03
C PRO A 339 11.72 -0.66 20.38
N TRP A 340 11.70 -0.36 19.08
CA TRP A 340 12.77 0.30 18.34
C TRP A 340 12.58 1.82 18.32
N ARG A 341 11.35 2.28 18.04
CA ARG A 341 11.01 3.72 17.93
C ARG A 341 10.67 4.39 19.25
N GLN A 342 10.51 3.61 20.32
CA GLN A 342 10.16 4.07 21.66
C GLN A 342 8.93 4.97 21.71
N LYS A 343 7.95 4.67 20.85
CA LYS A 343 6.68 5.35 20.82
C LYS A 343 5.58 4.42 20.33
N GLU A 344 4.35 4.81 20.61
CA GLU A 344 3.17 4.20 20.01
C GLU A 344 3.24 4.36 18.49
N GLN A 345 2.95 3.29 17.77
CA GLN A 345 2.96 3.28 16.30
C GLN A 345 1.62 2.83 15.69
N GLY A 346 0.69 2.33 16.51
CA GLY A 346 -0.62 1.85 16.07
C GLY A 346 -1.25 0.95 17.11
N PHE A 347 -2.10 0.02 16.65
CA PHE A 347 -2.89 -0.89 17.48
C PHE A 347 -2.66 -2.33 17.02
N LEU A 348 -2.34 -3.21 17.98
CA LEU A 348 -2.23 -4.65 17.76
C LEU A 348 -3.52 -5.32 18.20
N ASN A 349 -4.11 -6.11 17.31
CA ASN A 349 -5.35 -6.81 17.54
C ASN A 349 -5.20 -8.28 17.19
N LEU A 350 -5.76 -9.16 18.01
CA LEU A 350 -5.71 -10.60 17.81
C LEU A 350 -7.12 -11.18 17.77
N LEU A 351 -7.32 -12.12 16.87
CA LEU A 351 -8.51 -12.96 16.77
C LEU A 351 -8.06 -14.42 16.88
N ASN A 352 -8.57 -15.16 17.86
CA ASN A 352 -8.27 -16.57 18.06
C ASN A 352 -9.51 -17.41 17.74
N ARG A 353 -9.35 -18.43 16.90
CA ARG A 353 -10.40 -19.41 16.57
C ARG A 353 -10.17 -20.71 17.31
#